data_AF-A0A935GB53-F1
#
_entry.id   AF-A0A935GB53-F1
#
_cell.length_a   1.000
_cell.length_b   1.000
_cell.length_c   1.000
_cell.angle_alpha   90.00
_cell.angle_beta   90.00
_cell.angle_gamma   90.00
#
_symmetry.space_group_name_H-M   'P 1'
#
loop_
_entity.id
_entity.type
_entity.pdbx_description
1 polymer ?
#
loop_
_entity_poly.entity_id
_entity_poly.type
_entity_poly.pdbx_seq_one_letter_code
_entity_poly.pdbx_strand_id
1 'polypeptide(L)'
;MTLVKRLEPTYHIYFSNNEAYLKETHWFSMKAKEGQPLIPQKEEKIEMVKWFTQDDIKNNWDNMYLSIKSLLVENKFFMLDIDSP
;
A
#
# COMPACT_ATOMS: atom_id res chain seq x y z
N MET A 1 16.66 -6.27 2.72
CA MET A 1 15.66 -5.41 3.37
C MET A 1 15.77 -5.57 4.88
N THR A 2 15.38 -4.54 5.63
CA THR A 2 15.36 -4.54 7.10
C THR A 2 13.98 -4.08 7.57
N LEU A 3 13.37 -4.85 8.48
CA LEU A 3 12.12 -4.47 9.12
C LEU A 3 12.33 -3.23 9.99
N VAL A 4 11.48 -2.21 9.82
CA VAL A 4 11.53 -0.99 10.64
C VAL A 4 10.49 -1.06 11.75
N LYS A 5 9.22 -1.26 11.40
CA LYS A 5 8.12 -1.36 12.37
C LYS A 5 6.90 -2.05 11.74
N ARG A 6 6.08 -2.65 12.60
CA ARG A 6 4.70 -3.02 12.27
C ARG A 6 3.85 -1.75 12.21
N LEU A 7 2.89 -1.73 11.29
CA LEU A 7 1.89 -0.67 11.15
C LEU A 7 0.53 -1.21 11.57
N GLU A 8 -0.43 -0.31 11.77
CA GLU A 8 -1.80 -0.69 12.07
C GLU A 8 -2.38 -1.57 10.95
N PRO A 9 -3.14 -2.62 11.30
CA PRO A 9 -3.78 -3.46 10.31
C PRO A 9 -4.88 -2.69 9.58
N THR A 10 -5.15 -3.09 8.34
CA THR A 10 -6.31 -2.61 7.61
C THR A 10 -7.30 -3.75 7.40
N TYR A 11 -8.57 -3.40 7.26
CA TYR A 11 -9.65 -4.37 7.04
C TYR A 11 -10.29 -4.16 5.67
N HIS A 12 -10.68 -5.26 5.03
CA HIS A 12 -11.40 -5.24 3.76
C HIS A 12 -12.53 -6.27 3.78
N ILE A 13 -13.73 -5.86 3.40
CA ILE A 13 -14.86 -6.77 3.23
C ILE A 13 -14.85 -7.27 1.79
N TYR A 14 -14.86 -8.58 1.61
CA TYR A 14 -15.06 -9.22 0.33
C TYR A 14 -16.25 -10.19 0.40
N PHE A 15 -16.88 -10.45 -0.74
CA PHE A 15 -18.01 -11.36 -0.84
C PHE A 15 -17.57 -12.68 -1.47
N SER A 16 -17.99 -13.80 -0.89
CA SER A 16 -17.77 -15.15 -1.42
C SER A 16 -19.00 -15.99 -1.09
N ASN A 17 -19.51 -16.79 -2.03
CA ASN A 17 -20.69 -17.64 -1.82
C ASN A 17 -21.90 -16.91 -1.20
N ASN A 18 -22.16 -15.67 -1.63
CA ASN A 18 -23.20 -14.77 -1.09
C ASN A 18 -23.05 -14.36 0.39
N GLU A 19 -21.89 -14.60 0.99
CA GLU A 19 -21.58 -14.18 2.35
C GLU A 19 -20.48 -13.10 2.35
N ALA A 20 -20.56 -12.18 3.31
CA ALA A 20 -19.56 -11.15 3.52
C ALA A 20 -18.47 -11.66 4.48
N TYR A 21 -17.21 -11.52 4.08
CA TYR A 21 -16.04 -11.91 4.86
C TYR A 21 -15.21 -10.67 5.17
N LEU A 22 -14.85 -10.50 6.44
CA LEU A 22 -13.91 -9.46 6.86
C LEU A 22 -12.49 -10.05 6.82
N LYS A 23 -11.64 -9.49 5.96
CA LYS A 23 -10.22 -9.82 5.88
C LYS A 23 -9.40 -8.78 6.63
N GLU A 24 -8.56 -9.24 7.55
CA GLU A 24 -7.52 -8.43 8.17
C GLU A 24 -6.20 -8.55 7.37
N THR A 25 -5.54 -7.42 7.13
CA THR A 25 -4.22 -7.36 6.47
C THR A 25 -3.23 -6.64 7.38
N HIS A 26 -2.11 -7.29 7.68
CA HIS A 26 -1.04 -6.71 8.47
C HIS A 26 0.01 -6.02 7.60
N TRP A 27 0.41 -4.82 8.00
CA TRP A 27 1.36 -3.99 7.26
C TRP A 27 2.65 -3.78 8.03
N PHE A 28 3.74 -3.63 7.28
CA PHE A 28 5.08 -3.41 7.84
C PHE A 28 5.82 -2.37 7.03
N SER A 29 6.47 -1.44 7.72
CA SER A 29 7.44 -0.54 7.11
C SER A 29 8.79 -1.23 7.07
N MET A 30 9.43 -1.21 5.89
CA MET A 30 10.72 -1.84 5.66
C MET A 30 11.65 -0.88 4.91
N LYS A 31 12.96 -1.01 5.13
CA LYS A 31 13.99 -0.35 4.32
C LYS A 31 14.63 -1.35 3.37
N ALA A 32 14.68 -1.02 2.09
CA ALA A 32 15.42 -1.76 1.09
C ALA A 32 16.78 -1.10 0.84
N LYS A 33 17.74 -1.88 0.33
CA LYS A 33 18.99 -1.30 -0.19
C LYS A 33 18.69 -0.69 -1.56
N GLU A 34 19.43 0.35 -1.93
CA GLU A 34 19.33 0.88 -3.28
C GLU A 34 19.76 -0.16 -4.32
N GLY A 35 19.19 -0.07 -5.53
CA GLY A 35 19.53 -0.95 -6.66
C GLY A 35 19.04 -2.40 -6.54
N GLN A 36 18.19 -2.75 -5.57
CA GLN A 36 17.59 -4.07 -5.53
C GLN A 36 16.60 -4.25 -6.69
N PRO A 37 16.69 -5.36 -7.47
CA PRO A 37 15.75 -5.62 -8.56
C PRO A 37 14.36 -5.87 -8.01
N LEU A 38 13.35 -5.27 -8.65
CA LEU A 38 11.94 -5.55 -8.38
C LEU A 38 11.50 -6.75 -9.21
N ILE A 39 11.27 -7.87 -8.55
CA ILE A 39 10.83 -9.11 -9.19
C ILE A 39 9.41 -9.40 -8.68
N PRO A 40 8.38 -9.29 -9.55
CA PRO A 40 7.02 -9.66 -9.20
C PRO A 40 6.91 -11.15 -8.83
N GLN A 41 6.14 -11.46 -7.78
CA GLN A 41 5.86 -12.84 -7.38
C GLN A 41 4.66 -13.38 -8.15
N LYS A 42 4.92 -14.08 -9.26
CA LYS A 42 3.86 -14.59 -10.16
C LYS A 42 3.00 -15.65 -9.49
N GLU A 43 3.58 -16.43 -8.58
CA GLU A 43 2.90 -17.45 -7.79
C GLU A 43 1.82 -16.83 -6.89
N GLU A 44 2.03 -15.58 -6.43
CA GLU A 44 1.06 -14.78 -5.68
C GLU A 44 0.14 -13.95 -6.58
N LYS A 45 0.21 -14.13 -7.91
CA LYS A 45 -0.52 -13.36 -8.92
C LYS A 45 -0.16 -11.87 -8.94
N ILE A 46 1.08 -11.53 -8.59
CA ILE A 46 1.61 -10.17 -8.72
C ILE A 46 2.25 -10.01 -10.10
N GLU A 47 1.67 -9.15 -10.95
CA GLU A 47 2.14 -8.93 -12.32
C GLU A 47 3.21 -7.84 -12.43
N MET A 48 3.17 -6.84 -11.54
CA MET A 48 4.03 -5.65 -11.61
C MET A 48 4.41 -5.17 -10.20
N VAL A 49 5.66 -4.76 -10.03
CA VAL A 49 6.17 -4.11 -8.82
C VAL A 49 7.00 -2.90 -9.25
N LYS A 50 6.74 -1.74 -8.65
CA LYS A 50 7.42 -0.47 -8.95
C LYS A 50 7.67 0.31 -7.67
N TRP A 51 8.75 1.08 -7.66
CA TRP A 51 8.93 2.15 -6.68
C TRP A 51 8.11 3.37 -7.10
N PHE A 52 7.48 4.03 -6.14
CA PHE A 52 6.68 5.23 -6.36
C PHE A 52 7.32 6.40 -5.62
N THR A 53 7.48 7.52 -6.33
CA THR A 53 7.76 8.83 -5.74
C THR A 53 6.48 9.47 -5.18
N GLN A 54 6.60 10.60 -4.48
CA GLN A 54 5.42 11.35 -4.01
C GLN A 54 4.52 11.77 -5.18
N ASP A 55 5.10 12.20 -6.31
CA ASP A 55 4.35 12.57 -7.51
C ASP A 55 3.65 11.37 -8.15
N ASP A 56 4.30 10.19 -8.18
CA ASP A 56 3.66 8.97 -8.66
C ASP A 56 2.44 8.60 -7.81
N ILE A 57 2.56 8.73 -6.48
CA ILE A 57 1.45 8.50 -5.55
C ILE A 57 0.32 9.49 -5.81
N LYS A 58 0.63 10.78 -5.97
CA LYS A 58 -0.35 11.84 -6.27
C LYS A 58 -1.09 11.56 -7.59
N ASN A 59 -0.35 11.24 -8.65
CA ASN A 59 -0.91 10.97 -9.98
C ASN A 59 -1.75 9.68 -10.03
N ASN A 60 -1.51 8.73 -9.13
CA ASN A 60 -2.26 7.47 -9.05
C ASN A 60 -3.23 7.42 -7.87
N TRP A 61 -3.45 8.55 -7.18
CA TRP A 61 -4.20 8.59 -5.94
C TRP A 61 -5.58 7.95 -6.11
N ASP A 62 -6.34 8.37 -7.12
CA ASP A 62 -7.71 7.90 -7.32
C ASP A 62 -7.83 6.42 -7.67
N ASN A 63 -6.76 5.80 -8.18
CA ASN A 63 -6.72 4.38 -8.53
C ASN A 63 -6.36 3.46 -7.34
N MET A 64 -6.07 4.02 -6.15
CA MET A 64 -5.74 3.24 -4.97
C MET A 64 -6.96 2.94 -4.10
N TYR A 65 -6.95 1.75 -3.50
CA TYR A 65 -7.93 1.37 -2.46
C TYR A 65 -7.85 2.31 -1.25
N LEU A 66 -9.00 2.62 -0.66
CA LEU A 66 -9.11 3.49 0.54
C LEU A 66 -8.22 3.00 1.69
N SER A 67 -8.11 1.69 1.91
CA SER A 67 -7.24 1.11 2.94
C SER A 67 -5.77 1.48 2.74
N ILE A 68 -5.30 1.51 1.50
CA ILE A 68 -3.92 1.91 1.17
C ILE A 68 -3.74 3.43 1.35
N LYS A 69 -4.74 4.23 0.92
CA LYS A 69 -4.74 5.68 1.12
C LYS A 69 -4.62 6.04 2.61
N SER A 70 -5.45 5.43 3.46
CA SER A 70 -5.39 5.60 4.91
C SER A 70 -4.01 5.22 5.46
N LEU A 71 -3.49 4.06 5.06
CA LEU A 71 -2.18 3.59 5.51
C LEU A 71 -1.06 4.59 5.16
N LEU A 72 -1.08 5.18 3.97
CA LEU A 72 -0.08 6.16 3.52
C LEU A 72 -0.17 7.47 4.32
N VAL A 73 -1.38 8.00 4.54
CA VAL A 73 -1.59 9.29 5.24
C VAL A 73 -1.30 9.17 6.73
N GLU A 74 -1.86 8.16 7.39
CA GLU A 74 -1.70 7.95 8.84
C GLU A 74 -0.22 7.72 9.22
N ASN A 75 0.54 7.06 8.35
CA ASN A 75 1.96 6.82 8.57
C ASN A 75 2.87 7.90 7.98
N LYS A 76 2.30 9.01 7.46
CA LYS A 76 3.03 10.15 6.88
C LYS A 76 3.97 9.75 5.73
N PHE A 77 3.59 8.71 4.97
CA PHE A 77 4.27 8.32 3.74
C PHE A 77 3.81 9.13 2.54
N PHE A 78 2.64 9.76 2.64
CA PHE A 78 2.14 10.72 1.66
C PHE A 78 1.34 11.79 2.41
N MET A 79 1.50 13.04 1.98
CA MET A 79 0.73 14.17 2.50
C MET A 79 -0.07 14.73 1.34
N LEU A 80 -1.38 14.82 1.48
CA LEU A 80 -2.18 15.57 0.53
C LEU A 80 -1.87 17.05 0.77
N ASP A 81 -1.57 17.78 -0.30
CA ASP A 81 -1.50 19.24 -0.27
C ASP A 81 -2.92 19.77 -0.02
N ILE A 82 -3.35 19.82 1.24
CA ILE A 82 -4.67 20.37 1.62
C ILE A 82 -4.66 21.93 1.53
N ASP A 83 -3.48 22.52 1.30
CA ASP A 83 -3.28 23.98 1.25
C ASP A 83 -2.86 24.49 -0.14
N SER A 84 -3.56 24.07 -1.22
CA SER A 84 -3.54 24.86 -2.45
C SER A 84 -4.79 25.75 -2.47
N PRO A 85 -4.64 27.08 -2.62
CA PRO A 85 -5.73 28.05 -2.46
C PRO A 85 -6.85 27.91 -3.50
#